data_AF-A0A6A2YZS2-F1
#
_entry.id   AF-A0A6A2YZS2-F1
#
_cell.length_a   1.000
_cell.length_b   1.000
_cell.length_c   1.000
_cell.angle_alpha   90.00
_cell.angle_beta   90.00
_cell.angle_gamma   90.00
#
_symmetry.space_group_name_H-M   'P 1'
#
loop_
_entity.id
_entity.type
_entity.pdbx_description
1 polymer ?
#
loop_
_entity_poly.entity_id
_entity_poly.type
_entity_poly.pdbx_seq_one_letter_code
_entity_poly.pdbx_strand_id
1 'polypeptide(L)'
;MRGAMKGYILPRSKMVNADLGRIINSDEVQSVVKPIKKENKRAPLKKNPLKNLNAMLKLNPYAKTAKRMAILAEAQRVKSKKEKLDNKRKPISKVYQFFFDLVLVVIGFRNDDNCNFLFHGHVIGIICST
;
A
#
# COMPACT_ATOMS: atom_id res chain seq x y z
N MET A 1 -52.19 -22.42 69.41
CA MET A 1 -51.46 -21.46 68.54
C MET A 1 -50.35 -20.81 69.37
N ARG A 2 -49.07 -21.04 69.04
CA ARG A 2 -47.95 -20.37 69.74
C ARG A 2 -47.96 -18.89 69.33
N GLY A 3 -48.26 -18.01 70.28
CA GLY A 3 -48.47 -16.58 70.08
C GLY A 3 -47.17 -15.82 69.76
N ALA A 4 -47.33 -14.68 69.10
CA ALA A 4 -46.29 -13.79 68.60
C ALA A 4 -45.12 -13.55 69.57
N MET A 5 -43.89 -13.48 69.04
CA MET A 5 -42.69 -13.16 69.80
C MET A 5 -42.74 -11.71 70.30
N LYS A 6 -42.75 -11.53 71.62
CA LYS A 6 -42.79 -10.23 72.29
C LYS A 6 -41.49 -9.46 72.01
N GLY A 7 -41.59 -8.35 71.27
CA GLY A 7 -40.48 -7.45 70.96
C GLY A 7 -39.79 -7.67 69.60
N TYR A 8 -40.25 -8.64 68.79
CA TYR A 8 -39.74 -8.80 67.43
C TYR A 8 -40.37 -7.78 66.47
N ILE A 9 -39.54 -6.96 65.84
CA ILE A 9 -39.95 -6.02 64.78
C ILE A 9 -39.57 -6.64 63.44
N LEU A 10 -40.56 -6.77 62.54
CA LEU A 10 -40.28 -7.28 61.20
C LEU A 10 -39.34 -6.31 60.47
N PRO A 11 -38.30 -6.82 59.79
CA PRO A 11 -37.42 -5.98 59.00
C PRO A 11 -38.24 -5.29 57.90
N ARG A 12 -38.14 -3.97 57.85
CA ARG A 12 -38.78 -3.17 56.79
C ARG A 12 -37.95 -3.28 55.53
N SER A 13 -38.61 -3.55 54.41
CA SER A 13 -37.97 -3.49 53.10
C SER A 13 -37.47 -2.07 52.82
N LYS A 14 -36.35 -1.95 52.11
CA LYS A 14 -35.80 -0.65 51.69
C LYS A 14 -36.62 0.00 50.59
N MET A 15 -37.38 -0.79 49.83
CA MET A 15 -38.27 -0.34 48.77
C MET A 15 -39.71 -0.71 49.10
N VAL A 16 -40.63 0.19 48.73
CA VAL A 16 -42.08 -0.05 48.86
C VAL A 16 -42.57 -0.98 47.75
N ASN A 17 -42.05 -0.80 46.52
CA ASN A 17 -42.36 -1.63 45.36
C ASN A 17 -41.08 -2.32 44.89
N ALA A 18 -41.14 -3.63 44.66
CA ALA A 18 -40.01 -4.42 44.16
C ALA A 18 -39.91 -4.46 42.63
N ASP A 19 -40.99 -4.09 41.92
CA ASP A 19 -41.05 -4.11 40.45
C ASP A 19 -40.41 -2.84 39.88
N LEU A 20 -39.12 -2.96 39.55
CA LEU A 20 -38.34 -1.90 38.91
C LEU A 20 -38.77 -1.67 37.46
N GLY A 21 -39.27 -2.69 36.75
CA GLY A 21 -39.67 -2.56 35.35
C GLY A 21 -40.81 -1.57 35.19
N ARG A 22 -41.80 -1.65 36.10
CA ARG A 22 -42.92 -0.69 36.13
C ARG A 22 -42.48 0.74 36.42
N ILE A 23 -41.53 0.92 37.33
CA ILE A 23 -41.01 2.25 37.69
C ILE A 23 -40.16 2.83 36.54
N ILE A 24 -39.30 2.03 35.93
CA ILE A 24 -38.41 2.48 34.84
C ILE A 24 -39.24 2.85 33.60
N ASN A 25 -40.30 2.11 33.31
CA ASN A 25 -41.14 2.33 32.15
C ASN A 25 -42.30 3.31 32.41
N SER A 26 -42.36 3.97 33.57
CA SER A 26 -43.37 4.98 33.84
C SER A 26 -43.08 6.28 33.08
N ASP A 27 -44.14 7.01 32.73
CA ASP A 27 -44.03 8.25 31.93
C ASP A 27 -43.24 9.35 32.65
N GLU A 28 -43.37 9.42 33.97
CA GLU A 28 -42.63 10.36 34.82
C GLU A 28 -41.11 10.16 34.70
N VAL A 29 -40.67 8.89 34.63
CA VAL A 29 -39.25 8.56 34.50
C VAL A 29 -38.79 8.74 33.05
N GLN A 30 -39.54 8.20 32.07
CA GLN A 30 -39.14 8.24 30.67
C GLN A 30 -39.17 9.65 30.05
N SER A 31 -40.00 10.56 30.57
CA SER A 31 -40.03 11.97 30.13
C SER A 31 -38.75 12.74 30.46
N VAL A 32 -38.06 12.36 31.54
CA VAL A 32 -36.82 13.02 32.00
C VAL A 32 -35.57 12.30 31.48
N VAL A 33 -35.68 11.00 31.19
CA VAL A 33 -34.55 10.17 30.74
C VAL A 33 -34.05 10.62 29.36
N LYS A 34 -32.73 10.76 29.24
CA LYS A 34 -32.09 11.05 27.94
C LYS A 34 -32.20 9.85 27.01
N PRO A 35 -32.43 10.06 25.71
CA PRO A 35 -32.50 8.96 24.75
C PRO A 35 -31.18 8.19 24.69
N ILE A 36 -31.29 6.90 24.38
CA ILE A 36 -30.14 5.99 24.31
C ILE A 36 -29.20 6.41 23.19
N LYS A 37 -27.92 6.62 23.52
CA LYS A 37 -26.84 6.83 22.53
C LYS A 37 -26.47 5.49 21.91
N LYS A 38 -27.05 5.18 20.73
CA LYS A 38 -26.88 3.89 20.03
C LYS A 38 -25.48 3.65 19.48
N GLU A 39 -24.67 4.70 19.33
CA GLU A 39 -23.42 4.63 18.59
C GLU A 39 -22.21 4.54 19.53
N ASN A 40 -21.78 3.32 19.85
CA ASN A 40 -20.42 3.09 20.34
C ASN A 40 -19.51 2.74 19.16
N LYS A 41 -18.96 3.77 18.49
CA LYS A 41 -18.02 3.56 17.39
C LYS A 41 -16.67 3.14 17.96
N ARG A 42 -16.24 1.91 17.65
CA ARG A 42 -14.87 1.47 17.94
C ARG A 42 -13.87 2.37 17.19
N ALA A 43 -12.77 2.74 17.86
CA ALA A 43 -11.73 3.51 17.24
C ALA A 43 -11.19 2.80 15.98
N PRO A 44 -11.11 3.47 14.82
CA PRO A 44 -10.55 2.87 13.62
C PRO A 44 -9.05 2.63 13.79
N LEU A 45 -8.54 1.57 13.15
CA LEU A 45 -7.11 1.30 13.13
C LEU A 45 -6.36 2.42 12.40
N LYS A 46 -5.36 3.01 13.06
CA LYS A 46 -4.51 4.04 12.48
C LYS A 46 -3.55 3.42 11.45
N LYS A 47 -3.78 3.70 10.17
CA LYS A 47 -2.89 3.27 9.07
C LYS A 47 -1.69 4.21 8.96
N ASN A 48 -0.51 3.66 8.67
CA ASN A 48 0.69 4.47 8.47
C ASN A 48 0.59 5.25 7.12
N PRO A 49 0.63 6.59 7.12
CA PRO A 49 0.49 7.40 5.90
C PRO A 49 1.67 7.25 4.93
N LEU A 50 2.89 6.97 5.42
CA LEU A 50 4.05 6.79 4.54
C LEU A 50 3.93 5.54 3.67
N LYS A 51 3.24 4.52 4.19
CA LYS A 51 2.98 3.26 3.48
C LYS A 51 1.64 3.26 2.71
N ASN A 52 0.63 3.99 3.21
CA ASN A 52 -0.71 4.01 2.61
C ASN A 52 -1.02 5.36 1.96
N LEU A 53 -1.18 5.35 0.63
CA LEU A 53 -1.46 6.57 -0.14
C LEU A 53 -2.76 7.26 0.28
N ASN A 54 -3.85 6.53 0.56
CA ASN A 54 -5.13 7.15 0.92
C ASN A 54 -5.04 7.89 2.27
N ALA A 55 -4.32 7.32 3.23
CA ALA A 55 -4.02 7.98 4.50
C ALA A 55 -3.14 9.23 4.29
N MET A 56 -2.12 9.14 3.42
CA MET A 56 -1.31 10.30 3.06
C MET A 56 -2.12 11.41 2.39
N LEU A 57 -2.99 11.08 1.45
CA LEU A 57 -3.80 12.04 0.72
C LEU A 57 -4.81 12.76 1.62
N LYS A 58 -5.35 12.05 2.62
CA LYS A 58 -6.21 12.66 3.64
C LYS A 58 -5.46 13.67 4.50
N LEU A 59 -4.18 13.41 4.79
CA LEU A 59 -3.33 14.28 5.60
C LEU A 59 -2.76 15.45 4.79
N ASN A 60 -2.30 15.18 3.56
CA ASN A 60 -1.71 16.15 2.66
C ASN A 60 -2.27 15.98 1.23
N PRO A 61 -3.19 16.85 0.78
CA PRO A 61 -3.75 16.76 -0.56
C PRO A 61 -2.70 17.02 -1.66
N TYR A 62 -1.69 17.85 -1.38
CA TYR A 62 -0.59 18.16 -2.31
C TYR A 62 0.34 16.95 -2.55
N ALA A 63 0.29 15.91 -1.71
CA ALA A 63 1.08 14.71 -1.94
C ALA A 63 0.74 14.04 -3.29
N LYS A 64 -0.49 14.24 -3.81
CA LYS A 64 -0.90 13.72 -5.13
C LYS A 64 -0.13 14.37 -6.27
N THR A 65 -0.03 15.71 -6.25
CA THR A 65 0.65 16.48 -7.30
C THR A 65 2.14 16.27 -7.24
N ALA A 66 2.73 16.31 -6.03
CA ALA A 66 4.15 16.03 -5.83
C ALA A 66 4.56 14.65 -6.37
N LYS A 67 3.78 13.60 -6.08
CA LYS A 67 4.04 12.24 -6.64
C LYS A 67 3.96 12.21 -8.15
N ARG A 68 2.96 12.87 -8.75
CA ARG A 68 2.81 12.96 -10.21
C ARG A 68 4.00 13.66 -10.85
N MET A 69 4.43 14.79 -10.29
CA MET A 69 5.59 15.54 -10.78
C MET A 69 6.87 14.71 -10.72
N ALA A 70 7.08 13.96 -9.63
CA ALA A 70 8.24 13.08 -9.48
C ALA A 70 8.28 12.01 -10.58
N ILE A 71 7.15 11.36 -10.86
CA ILE A 71 7.03 10.33 -11.91
C ILE A 71 7.34 10.92 -13.29
N LEU A 72 6.80 12.10 -13.60
CA LEU A 72 7.04 12.76 -14.89
C LEU A 72 8.52 13.14 -15.05
N ALA A 73 9.13 13.68 -13.99
CA ALA A 73 10.54 14.03 -13.99
C ALA A 73 11.45 12.81 -14.14
N GLU A 74 11.10 11.68 -13.53
CA GLU A 74 11.82 10.42 -13.67
C GLU A 74 11.72 9.88 -15.10
N ALA A 75 10.52 9.90 -15.70
CA ALA A 75 10.33 9.52 -17.09
C ALA A 75 11.17 10.37 -18.07
N GLN A 76 11.24 11.69 -17.85
CA GLN A 76 12.09 12.59 -18.63
C GLN A 76 13.58 12.31 -18.43
N ARG A 77 14.01 12.03 -17.19
CA ARG A 77 15.39 11.63 -16.90
C ARG A 77 15.78 10.34 -17.62
N VAL A 78 14.90 9.34 -17.64
CA VAL A 78 15.17 8.08 -18.34
C VAL A 78 15.26 8.29 -19.85
N LYS A 79 14.35 9.08 -20.45
CA LYS A 79 14.40 9.42 -21.88
C LYS A 79 15.69 10.13 -22.27
N SER A 80 16.02 11.23 -21.58
CA SER A 80 17.24 12.00 -21.85
C SER A 80 18.52 11.19 -21.62
N LYS A 81 18.53 10.26 -20.64
CA LYS A 81 19.65 9.33 -20.46
C LYS A 81 19.79 8.37 -21.64
N LYS A 82 18.69 7.82 -22.15
CA LYS A 82 18.70 6.93 -23.33
C LYS A 82 19.22 7.66 -24.57
N GLU A 83 18.68 8.84 -24.88
CA GLU A 83 19.13 9.66 -26.01
C GLU A 83 20.62 10.01 -25.93
N LYS A 84 21.13 10.33 -24.73
CA LYS A 84 22.56 10.58 -24.52
C LYS A 84 23.40 9.32 -24.75
N LEU A 85 22.92 8.15 -24.34
CA LEU A 85 23.61 6.88 -24.57
C LEU A 85 23.59 6.51 -26.06
N ASP A 86 22.48 6.69 -26.75
CA ASP A 86 22.35 6.37 -28.18
C ASP A 86 23.21 7.30 -29.04
N ASN A 87 23.29 8.59 -28.68
CA ASN A 87 24.22 9.53 -29.31
C ASN A 87 25.69 9.16 -29.12
N LYS A 88 26.05 8.57 -27.98
CA LYS A 88 27.40 8.04 -27.73
C LYS A 88 27.67 6.74 -28.46
N ARG A 89 26.63 5.94 -28.71
CA ARG A 89 26.67 4.67 -29.46
C ARG A 89 26.64 4.86 -30.97
N LYS A 90 26.72 6.10 -31.49
CA LYS A 90 26.80 6.36 -32.93
C LYS A 90 27.97 5.56 -33.51
N PRO A 91 27.76 4.91 -34.68
CA PRO A 91 28.81 4.11 -35.29
C PRO A 91 30.03 5.00 -35.55
N ILE A 92 31.18 4.52 -35.11
CA ILE A 92 32.47 5.14 -35.40
C ILE A 92 32.60 5.24 -36.92
N SER A 93 33.17 6.35 -37.42
CA SER A 93 33.29 6.62 -38.86
C SER A 93 33.83 5.40 -39.63
N LYS A 94 33.35 5.20 -40.87
CA LYS A 94 33.68 4.03 -41.72
C LYS A 94 35.18 3.71 -41.82
N VAL A 95 36.03 4.71 -41.58
CA VAL A 95 37.50 4.63 -41.51
C VAL A 95 37.98 3.61 -40.46
N TYR A 96 37.34 3.52 -39.29
CA TYR A 96 37.71 2.55 -38.25
C TYR A 96 36.93 1.23 -38.37
N GLN A 97 35.80 1.23 -39.08
CA GLN A 97 35.03 0.02 -39.39
C GLN A 97 35.88 -0.93 -40.27
N PHE A 98 36.54 -0.38 -41.30
CA PHE A 98 37.48 -1.13 -42.14
C PHE A 98 38.64 -1.74 -41.36
N PHE A 99 39.14 -1.06 -40.31
CA PHE A 99 40.22 -1.59 -39.48
C PHE A 99 39.74 -2.77 -38.62
N PHE A 100 38.52 -2.68 -38.07
CA PHE A 100 37.91 -3.78 -37.31
C PHE A 100 37.55 -4.97 -38.20
N ASP A 101 37.01 -4.72 -39.40
CA ASP A 101 36.67 -5.75 -40.39
C ASP A 101 37.94 -6.44 -40.92
N LEU A 102 39.01 -5.69 -41.20
CA LEU A 102 40.31 -6.25 -41.61
C LEU A 102 40.90 -7.14 -40.50
N VAL A 103 40.84 -6.69 -39.25
CA VAL A 103 41.28 -7.49 -38.10
C VAL A 103 40.44 -8.77 -37.97
N LEU A 104 39.10 -8.71 -38.06
CA LEU A 104 38.23 -9.89 -38.04
C LEU A 104 38.52 -10.90 -39.17
N VAL A 105 38.84 -10.40 -40.37
CA VAL A 105 39.25 -11.23 -41.52
C VAL A 105 40.62 -11.88 -41.28
N VAL A 106 41.57 -11.18 -40.67
CA VAL A 106 42.92 -11.71 -40.35
C VAL A 106 42.87 -12.75 -39.22
N ILE A 107 41.91 -12.64 -38.29
CA ILE A 107 41.68 -13.65 -37.23
C ILE A 107 40.82 -14.83 -37.73
N GLY A 108 40.37 -14.82 -39.00
CA GLY A 108 39.76 -15.99 -39.65
C GLY A 108 38.26 -16.20 -39.39
N PHE A 109 37.51 -15.18 -38.95
CA PHE A 109 36.05 -15.26 -38.89
C PHE A 109 35.44 -14.90 -40.25
N ARG A 110 35.09 -15.91 -41.04
CA ARG A 110 34.38 -15.78 -42.32
C ARG A 110 32.89 -15.63 -42.05
N ASN A 111 32.26 -14.59 -42.61
CA ASN A 111 30.81 -14.38 -42.53
C ASN A 111 30.10 -15.50 -43.29
N ASP A 112 29.72 -16.56 -42.59
CA ASP A 112 28.70 -17.50 -43.05
C ASP A 112 27.41 -17.19 -42.29
N ASP A 113 26.44 -16.71 -43.05
CA ASP A 113 25.14 -16.25 -42.58
C ASP A 113 24.35 -17.42 -41.96
N ASN A 114 24.23 -17.46 -40.62
CA ASN A 114 23.09 -17.99 -39.82
C ASN A 114 23.41 -18.35 -38.34
N CYS A 115 24.51 -17.89 -37.74
CA CYS A 115 24.77 -18.15 -36.31
C CYS A 115 24.32 -16.97 -35.44
N ASN A 116 23.24 -17.14 -34.66
CA ASN A 116 22.78 -16.13 -33.70
C ASN A 116 23.64 -16.17 -32.43
N PHE A 117 24.10 -14.99 -32.01
CA PHE A 117 24.89 -14.83 -30.79
C PHE A 117 23.97 -14.82 -29.57
N LEU A 118 23.98 -15.89 -28.77
CA LEU A 118 23.18 -16.00 -27.56
C LEU A 118 24.03 -15.59 -26.35
N PHE A 119 23.74 -14.43 -25.78
CA PHE A 119 24.40 -13.94 -24.58
C PHE A 119 23.69 -14.46 -23.32
N HIS A 120 24.27 -15.47 -22.67
CA HIS A 120 23.91 -15.87 -21.30
C HIS A 120 24.98 -15.37 -20.32
N GLY A 121 24.77 -14.16 -19.77
CA GLY A 121 25.69 -13.56 -18.80
C GLY A 121 27.01 -13.11 -19.44
N HIS A 122 28.15 -13.45 -18.81
CA HIS A 122 29.52 -13.05 -19.25
C HIS A 122 30.17 -14.00 -20.27
N VAL A 123 29.49 -15.09 -20.66
CA VAL A 123 30.04 -16.08 -21.60
C VAL A 123 29.36 -15.90 -22.96
N ILE A 124 30.19 -15.75 -23.99
CA ILE A 124 29.77 -15.69 -25.38
C ILE A 124 29.79 -17.11 -25.94
N GLY A 125 28.63 -17.64 -26.31
CA GLY A 125 28.49 -18.91 -27.02
C GLY A 125 27.99 -18.69 -28.44
N ILE A 126 28.66 -19.29 -29.42
CA ILE A 126 28.21 -19.29 -30.82
C ILE A 126 27.40 -20.57 -31.03
N ILE A 127 26.11 -20.41 -31.29
CA ILE A 127 25.24 -21.53 -31.67
C ILE A 127 24.98 -21.37 -33.17
N CYS A 128 25.56 -22.27 -33.97
CA CYS A 128 25.23 -22.38 -35.38
C CYS A 128 24.13 -23.44 -35.51
N SER A 129 22.95 -23.03 -35.98
CA SER A 129 21.91 -23.98 -36.39
C SER A 129 22.39 -24.68 -37.65
N THR A 130 22.45 -26.02 -37.60
CA THR A 130 22.73 -26.89 -38.77
C THR A 130 21.73 -26.68 -39.88
#